data_AF-A0A929J689-F1
#
_entry.id   AF-A0A929J689-F1
#
_cell.length_a   1.000
_cell.length_b   1.000
_cell.length_c   1.000
_cell.angle_alpha   90.00
_cell.angle_beta   90.00
_cell.angle_gamma   90.00
#
_symmetry.space_group_name_H-M   'P 1'
#
loop_
_entity.id
_entity.type
_entity.pdbx_description
1 polymer ?
#
loop_
_entity_poly.entity_id
_entity_poly.type
_entity_poly.pdbx_seq_one_letter_code
_entity_poly.pdbx_strand_id
1 'polypeptide(L)'
;FIYSARPGTPAAVLTDNTTDLIKKHRLGILQSVITENANAVNKKMVGTIESVLVDGVSRKSETQVTGRTENNRKVNFNGGSELIGQFVDVKITEARTNSLQGDYVGLTVLKGSTVNSAANSTEKSTSNLDLVVETNNQSQRKLA
;
A
#
# COMPACT_ATOMS: atom_id res chain seq x y z
N PHE A 1 -15.79 23.85 3.10
CA PHE A 1 -15.96 24.50 4.42
C PHE A 1 -16.79 25.76 4.28
N ILE A 2 -17.41 26.25 5.36
CA ILE A 2 -18.13 27.53 5.37
C ILE A 2 -17.15 28.65 5.73
N TYR A 3 -17.31 29.83 5.12
CA TYR A 3 -16.52 31.00 5.45
C TYR A 3 -16.66 31.37 6.93
N SER A 4 -15.52 31.62 7.58
CA SER A 4 -15.44 32.13 8.95
C SER A 4 -14.38 33.21 8.95
N ALA A 5 -14.76 34.45 9.27
CA ALA A 5 -13.81 35.54 9.43
C ALA A 5 -12.77 35.18 10.49
N ARG A 6 -11.49 35.34 10.14
CA ARG A 6 -10.36 35.11 11.04
C ARG A 6 -9.70 36.46 11.35
N PRO A 7 -9.53 36.83 12.64
CA PRO A 7 -8.87 38.08 13.01
C PRO A 7 -7.49 38.20 12.33
N GLY A 8 -7.15 39.40 11.85
CA GLY A 8 -5.87 39.68 11.19
C GLY A 8 -5.80 39.32 9.70
N THR A 9 -6.89 38.83 9.10
CA THR A 9 -6.95 38.58 7.64
C THR A 9 -7.70 39.69 6.91
N PRO A 10 -7.30 40.08 5.68
CA PRO A 10 -8.05 41.06 4.88
C PRO A 10 -9.51 40.66 4.66
N ALA A 11 -9.78 39.36 4.60
CA ALA A 11 -11.13 38.81 4.45
C ALA A 11 -12.05 39.18 5.62
N ALA A 12 -11.52 39.39 6.84
CA ALA A 12 -12.33 39.70 8.01
C ALA A 12 -13.07 41.05 7.92
N VAL A 13 -12.58 41.97 7.07
CA VAL A 13 -13.20 43.28 6.84
C VAL A 13 -14.28 43.21 5.75
N LEU A 14 -14.35 42.10 4.99
CA LEU A 14 -15.36 41.93 3.95
C LEU A 14 -16.73 41.66 4.57
N THR A 15 -17.72 42.45 4.17
CA THR A 15 -19.11 42.24 4.53
C THR A 15 -19.64 40.98 3.86
N ASP A 16 -20.18 40.04 4.65
CA ASP A 16 -20.82 38.83 4.14
C ASP A 16 -22.33 38.87 4.41
N ASN A 17 -23.09 39.16 3.36
CA ASN A 17 -24.55 39.23 3.41
C ASN A 17 -25.23 37.85 3.24
N THR A 18 -24.45 36.78 3.10
CA THR A 18 -25.00 35.44 2.86
C THR A 18 -25.41 34.81 4.18
N THR A 19 -26.67 34.38 4.28
CA THR A 19 -27.17 33.69 5.47
C THR A 19 -26.50 32.32 5.65
N ASP A 20 -26.43 31.84 6.89
CA ASP A 20 -25.89 30.51 7.21
C ASP A 20 -26.65 29.38 6.52
N LEU A 21 -27.97 29.55 6.31
CA LEU A 21 -28.80 28.60 5.58
C LEU A 21 -28.30 28.45 4.12
N ILE A 22 -28.08 29.56 3.42
CA ILE A 22 -27.59 29.55 2.03
C ILE A 22 -26.16 28.98 1.98
N LYS A 23 -25.29 29.34 2.93
CA LYS A 23 -23.92 28.81 3.01
C LYS A 23 -23.90 27.29 3.18
N LYS A 24 -24.70 26.76 4.12
CA LYS A 24 -24.84 25.31 4.35
C LYS A 24 -25.40 24.60 3.13
N HIS A 25 -26.45 25.15 2.52
CA HIS A 25 -27.06 24.60 1.30
C HIS A 25 -26.04 24.50 0.16
N ARG A 26 -25.31 25.59 -0.13
CA ARG A 26 -24.26 25.60 -1.16
C ARG A 26 -23.12 24.62 -0.87
N LEU A 27 -22.67 24.55 0.40
CA LEU A 27 -21.64 23.60 0.80
C LEU A 27 -22.12 22.16 0.59
N GLY A 28 -23.37 21.84 0.93
CA GLY A 28 -23.95 20.51 0.73
C GLY A 28 -23.95 20.10 -0.74
N ILE A 29 -24.39 21.00 -1.64
CA ILE A 29 -24.35 20.76 -3.10
C ILE A 29 -22.92 20.46 -3.55
N LEU A 30 -21.96 21.31 -3.17
CA LEU A 30 -20.55 21.14 -3.56
C LEU A 30 -19.97 19.82 -3.04
N GLN A 31 -20.24 19.48 -1.78
CA GLN A 31 -19.78 18.23 -1.17
C GLN A 31 -20.38 17.01 -1.86
N SER A 32 -21.65 17.07 -2.27
CA SER A 32 -22.31 16.00 -3.03
C SER A 32 -21.60 15.77 -4.36
N VAL A 33 -21.35 16.83 -5.14
CA VAL A 33 -20.66 16.72 -6.43
C VAL A 33 -19.23 16.17 -6.28
N ILE A 34 -18.48 16.66 -5.28
CA ILE A 34 -17.13 16.15 -4.99
C ILE A 34 -17.18 14.66 -4.64
N THR A 35 -18.16 14.24 -3.84
CA THR A 35 -18.31 12.85 -3.40
C THR A 35 -18.68 11.95 -4.57
N GLU A 36 -19.59 12.39 -5.44
CA GLU A 36 -19.96 11.67 -6.67
C GLU A 36 -18.75 11.48 -7.59
N ASN A 37 -17.98 12.54 -7.83
CA ASN A 37 -16.77 12.48 -8.66
C ASN A 37 -15.71 11.55 -8.04
N ALA A 38 -15.48 11.65 -6.74
CA ALA A 38 -14.55 10.78 -6.03
C ALA A 38 -14.96 9.31 -6.15
N ASN A 39 -16.25 9.00 -5.93
CA ASN A 39 -16.80 7.67 -6.08
C ASN A 39 -16.70 7.14 -7.51
N ALA A 40 -16.96 7.98 -8.52
CA ALA A 40 -16.83 7.60 -9.92
C ALA A 40 -15.39 7.22 -10.28
N VAL A 41 -14.40 7.98 -9.81
CA VAL A 41 -12.99 7.63 -10.02
C VAL A 41 -12.61 6.36 -9.27
N ASN A 42 -13.05 6.20 -8.01
CA ASN A 42 -12.78 4.99 -7.24
C ASN A 42 -13.33 3.74 -7.92
N LYS A 43 -14.56 3.83 -8.47
CA LYS A 43 -15.19 2.73 -9.23
C LYS A 43 -14.41 2.37 -10.49
N LYS A 44 -13.85 3.36 -11.20
CA LYS A 44 -13.02 3.13 -12.40
C LYS A 44 -11.71 2.40 -12.08
N MET A 45 -11.22 2.48 -10.84
CA MET A 45 -10.03 1.76 -10.40
C MET A 45 -10.32 0.30 -10.05
N VAL A 46 -11.58 -0.09 -9.85
CA VAL A 46 -11.90 -1.49 -9.55
C VAL A 46 -11.51 -2.37 -10.74
N GLY A 47 -10.70 -3.39 -10.48
CA GLY A 47 -10.13 -4.30 -11.47
C GLY A 47 -8.75 -3.90 -11.99
N THR A 48 -8.26 -2.68 -11.71
CA THR A 48 -6.89 -2.27 -12.09
C THR A 48 -5.87 -2.74 -11.06
N ILE A 49 -4.61 -2.77 -11.48
CA ILE A 49 -3.46 -2.95 -10.58
C ILE A 49 -2.86 -1.57 -10.35
N GLU A 50 -2.74 -1.19 -9.10
CA GLU A 50 -2.22 0.11 -8.68
C GLU A 50 -0.96 -0.11 -7.82
N SER A 51 0.05 0.75 -8.02
CA SER A 51 1.20 0.84 -7.14
C SER A 51 0.80 1.55 -5.85
N VAL A 52 1.09 0.92 -4.72
CA VAL A 52 0.69 1.36 -3.38
C VAL A 52 1.90 1.43 -2.47
N LEU A 53 2.15 2.60 -1.88
CA LEU A 53 3.08 2.73 -0.77
C LEU A 53 2.39 2.32 0.53
N VAL A 54 2.89 1.29 1.20
CA VAL A 54 2.32 0.83 2.47
C VAL A 54 2.76 1.75 3.61
N ASP A 55 1.79 2.32 4.34
CA ASP A 55 2.05 3.31 5.41
C ASP A 55 1.80 2.78 6.82
N GLY A 56 1.13 1.65 6.98
CA GLY A 56 0.94 1.03 8.30
C GLY A 56 -0.02 -0.15 8.33
N VAL A 57 -0.30 -0.64 9.54
CA VAL A 57 -1.34 -1.65 9.78
C VAL A 57 -2.72 -0.99 9.73
N SER A 58 -3.70 -1.71 9.19
CA SER A 58 -5.08 -1.24 9.12
C SER A 58 -5.66 -1.08 10.51
N ARG A 59 -6.29 0.08 10.77
CA ARG A 59 -6.96 0.35 12.06
C ARG A 59 -8.09 -0.62 12.39
N LYS A 60 -8.65 -1.30 11.37
CA LYS A 60 -9.82 -2.17 11.53
C LYS A 60 -9.46 -3.65 11.64
N SER A 61 -8.23 -4.03 11.32
CA SER A 61 -7.82 -5.43 11.30
C SER A 61 -6.30 -5.54 11.35
N GLU A 62 -5.80 -6.36 12.27
CA GLU A 62 -4.37 -6.64 12.42
C GLU A 62 -3.81 -7.50 11.27
N THR A 63 -4.68 -8.16 10.50
CA THR A 63 -4.28 -8.98 9.34
C THR A 63 -4.22 -8.20 8.03
N GLN A 64 -4.54 -6.90 8.09
CA GLN A 64 -4.52 -6.02 6.92
C GLN A 64 -3.54 -4.88 7.12
N VAL A 65 -2.93 -4.49 6.02
CA VAL A 65 -2.14 -3.25 5.92
C VAL A 65 -2.92 -2.19 5.16
N THR A 66 -2.54 -0.93 5.38
CA THR A 66 -3.03 0.24 4.67
C THR A 66 -1.88 0.86 3.90
N GLY A 67 -2.19 1.42 2.74
CA GLY A 67 -1.26 2.19 1.94
C GLY A 67 -1.96 3.23 1.09
N ARG A 68 -1.17 3.95 0.30
CA ARG A 68 -1.64 5.00 -0.60
C ARG A 68 -1.15 4.77 -2.02
N THR A 69 -2.08 4.91 -2.97
CA THR A 69 -1.75 4.97 -4.41
C THR A 69 -1.08 6.30 -4.76
N GLU A 70 -0.54 6.40 -5.98
CA GLU A 70 0.02 7.64 -6.55
C GLU A 70 -0.98 8.81 -6.54
N ASN A 71 -2.26 8.50 -6.77
CA ASN A 71 -3.34 9.49 -6.71
C ASN A 71 -3.88 9.73 -5.28
N ASN A 72 -3.08 9.36 -4.28
CA ASN A 72 -3.29 9.56 -2.84
C ASN A 72 -4.57 8.93 -2.27
N ARG A 73 -5.06 7.84 -2.88
CA ARG A 73 -6.20 7.08 -2.36
C ARG A 73 -5.73 6.03 -1.38
N LYS A 74 -6.45 5.90 -0.28
CA LYS A 74 -6.20 4.86 0.71
C LYS A 74 -6.64 3.51 0.17
N VAL A 75 -5.77 2.51 0.27
CA VAL A 75 -6.04 1.11 -0.08
C VAL A 75 -5.78 0.25 1.14
N ASN A 76 -6.72 -0.66 1.46
CA ASN A 76 -6.50 -1.71 2.45
C ASN A 76 -6.46 -3.07 1.75
N PHE A 77 -5.56 -3.93 2.18
CA PHE A 77 -5.41 -5.28 1.63
C PHE A 77 -4.77 -6.20 2.68
N ASN A 78 -4.94 -7.51 2.51
CA ASN A 78 -4.33 -8.49 3.40
C ASN A 78 -2.82 -8.52 3.16
N GLY A 79 -2.03 -8.46 4.23
CA GLY A 79 -0.57 -8.42 4.18
C GLY A 79 0.01 -8.21 5.57
N GLY A 80 1.29 -8.51 5.74
CA GLY A 80 1.97 -8.35 7.02
C GLY A 80 2.67 -6.99 7.16
N SER A 81 3.06 -6.65 8.38
CA SER A 81 3.73 -5.39 8.73
C SER A 81 5.10 -5.21 8.06
N GLU A 82 5.70 -6.29 7.56
CA GLU A 82 6.95 -6.25 6.80
C GLU A 82 6.86 -5.42 5.52
N LEU A 83 5.65 -5.23 4.97
CA LEU A 83 5.44 -4.45 3.75
C LEU A 83 5.50 -2.93 3.99
N ILE A 84 5.45 -2.47 5.24
CA ILE A 84 5.43 -1.03 5.58
C ILE A 84 6.70 -0.35 5.05
N GLY A 85 6.52 0.78 4.35
CA GLY A 85 7.58 1.53 3.70
C GLY A 85 7.95 1.04 2.30
N GLN A 86 7.32 -0.03 1.80
CA GLN A 86 7.56 -0.57 0.47
C GLN A 86 6.46 -0.18 -0.51
N PHE A 87 6.82 -0.12 -1.80
CA PHE A 87 5.86 -0.05 -2.89
C PHE A 87 5.45 -1.46 -3.31
N VAL A 88 4.15 -1.69 -3.36
CA VAL A 88 3.56 -2.97 -3.72
C VAL A 88 2.48 -2.78 -4.76
N ASP A 89 2.35 -3.76 -5.65
CA ASP A 89 1.27 -3.80 -6.63
C ASP A 89 0.07 -4.46 -5.97
N VAL A 90 -1.07 -3.77 -6.03
CA VAL A 90 -2.33 -4.21 -5.45
C VAL A 90 -3.41 -4.19 -6.51
N LYS A 91 -4.11 -5.31 -6.69
CA LYS A 91 -5.30 -5.37 -7.54
C LYS A 91 -6.48 -4.84 -6.76
N ILE A 92 -7.10 -3.77 -7.23
CA ILE A 92 -8.25 -3.17 -6.55
C ILE A 92 -9.49 -4.04 -6.80
N THR A 93 -10.17 -4.45 -5.74
CA THR A 93 -11.34 -5.34 -5.78
C THR A 93 -12.64 -4.63 -5.44
N GLU A 94 -12.59 -3.61 -4.58
CA GLU A 94 -13.79 -2.91 -4.11
C GLU A 94 -13.51 -1.41 -3.90
N ALA A 95 -14.48 -0.57 -4.28
CA ALA A 95 -14.48 0.85 -3.96
C ALA A 95 -15.46 1.14 -2.82
N ARG A 96 -14.94 1.57 -1.66
CA ARG A 96 -15.74 2.05 -0.52
C ARG A 96 -15.75 3.58 -0.51
N THR A 97 -16.57 4.16 0.37
CA THR A 97 -16.80 5.62 0.44
C THR A 97 -15.51 6.45 0.47
N ASN A 98 -14.51 6.03 1.25
CA ASN A 98 -13.27 6.80 1.46
C ASN A 98 -12.00 5.94 1.34
N SER A 99 -12.11 4.73 0.78
CA SER A 99 -10.99 3.81 0.66
C SER A 99 -11.27 2.77 -0.42
N LEU A 100 -10.21 2.19 -0.94
CA LEU A 100 -10.26 1.01 -1.79
C LEU A 100 -9.93 -0.23 -0.95
N GLN A 101 -10.48 -1.37 -1.36
CA GLN A 101 -10.02 -2.69 -0.95
C GLN A 101 -9.29 -3.32 -2.14
N GLY A 102 -8.24 -4.07 -1.86
CA GLY A 102 -7.58 -4.86 -2.88
C GLY A 102 -6.93 -6.11 -2.35
N ASP A 103 -6.33 -6.84 -3.28
CA ASP A 103 -5.53 -8.03 -3.05
C ASP A 103 -4.07 -7.75 -3.44
N TYR A 104 -3.15 -8.14 -2.57
CA TYR A 104 -1.72 -8.02 -2.82
C TYR A 104 -1.30 -8.88 -4.02
N VAL A 105 -0.55 -8.29 -4.95
CA VAL A 105 -0.02 -8.98 -6.13
C VAL A 105 1.47 -9.28 -5.97
N GLY A 106 2.25 -8.31 -5.49
CA GLY A 106 3.70 -8.43 -5.35
C GLY A 106 4.40 -7.11 -5.05
N LEU A 107 5.73 -7.14 -4.94
CA LEU A 107 6.53 -5.91 -4.86
C LEU A 107 6.49 -5.17 -6.20
N THR A 108 6.29 -3.85 -6.16
CA THR A 108 6.31 -3.03 -7.37
C THR A 108 7.72 -2.99 -7.94
N VAL A 109 7.87 -3.35 -9.21
CA VAL A 109 9.14 -3.16 -9.93
C VAL A 109 9.25 -1.70 -10.35
N LEU A 110 10.09 -0.94 -9.65
CA LEU A 110 10.36 0.45 -10.00
C LEU A 110 11.05 0.52 -11.36
N LYS A 111 10.40 1.18 -12.33
CA LYS A 111 10.95 1.41 -13.68
C LYS A 111 12.24 2.24 -13.55
N GLY A 112 13.38 1.58 -13.67
CA GLY A 112 14.72 2.15 -13.47
C GLY A 112 15.67 1.25 -12.67
N SER A 113 15.14 0.24 -11.97
CA SER A 113 15.95 -0.74 -11.25
C SER A 113 16.38 -1.89 -12.16
N THR A 114 17.20 -1.61 -13.18
CA THR A 114 18.13 -2.64 -13.69
C THR A 114 19.24 -2.81 -12.66
N VAL A 115 18.94 -3.51 -11.57
CA VAL A 115 19.96 -4.11 -10.70
C VAL A 115 19.90 -5.62 -10.90
N ASN A 116 20.97 -6.11 -11.51
CA ASN A 116 21.31 -7.51 -11.80
C ASN A 116 20.56 -8.57 -10.97
N SER A 117 19.60 -9.26 -11.59
CA SER A 117 19.10 -10.56 -11.09
C SER A 117 19.67 -11.76 -11.86
N ALA A 118 20.80 -11.59 -12.53
CA ALA A 118 21.54 -12.64 -13.23
C ALA A 118 22.86 -12.95 -12.50
N ALA A 119 22.79 -13.42 -11.26
CA ALA A 119 23.93 -14.01 -10.54
C ALA A 119 23.49 -14.70 -9.23
N ASN A 120 22.61 -15.70 -9.27
CA ASN A 120 22.58 -16.71 -8.20
C ASN A 120 21.95 -18.06 -8.62
N SER A 121 22.22 -18.51 -9.84
CA SER A 121 21.77 -19.82 -10.32
C SER A 121 22.79 -20.49 -11.21
N THR A 122 24.07 -20.51 -10.84
CA THR A 122 25.06 -21.47 -11.36
C THR A 122 26.28 -21.50 -10.45
N GLU A 123 26.79 -22.69 -10.15
CA GLU A 123 28.04 -22.99 -9.42
C GLU A 123 28.01 -23.07 -7.88
N LYS A 124 27.50 -24.20 -7.36
CA LYS A 124 28.29 -25.09 -6.48
C LYS A 124 27.61 -26.45 -6.32
N SER A 125 27.72 -27.26 -7.38
CA SER A 125 27.62 -28.71 -7.30
C SER A 125 28.74 -29.28 -8.17
N THR A 126 29.94 -29.36 -7.60
CA THR A 126 30.97 -30.37 -7.86
C THR A 126 32.12 -30.16 -6.86
N SER A 127 32.66 -31.27 -6.36
CA SER A 127 33.82 -31.45 -5.47
C SER A 127 33.66 -31.05 -3.99
N ASN A 128 33.10 -31.96 -3.19
CA ASN A 128 33.72 -32.46 -1.94
C ASN A 128 32.84 -33.57 -1.31
N LEU A 129 32.57 -34.63 -2.07
CA LEU A 129 32.50 -35.97 -1.48
C LEU A 129 33.86 -36.60 -1.77
N ASP A 130 34.74 -36.62 -0.78
CA ASP A 130 35.83 -37.59 -0.61
C ASP A 130 36.65 -37.24 0.65
N LEU A 131 36.01 -37.12 1.82
CA LEU A 131 36.76 -37.09 3.09
C LEU A 131 36.00 -37.54 4.36
N VAL A 132 34.83 -38.20 4.26
CA VAL A 132 34.04 -38.58 5.46
C VAL A 132 33.58 -40.05 5.49
N VAL A 133 34.01 -40.90 4.56
CA VAL A 133 33.53 -42.31 4.51
C VAL A 133 34.57 -43.36 4.93
N GLU A 134 35.85 -43.00 5.09
CA GLU A 134 36.90 -44.00 5.41
C GLU A 134 37.31 -44.13 6.88
N THR A 135 36.76 -43.35 7.82
CA THR A 135 37.15 -43.44 9.24
C THR A 135 36.23 -44.29 10.13
N ASN A 136 35.14 -44.88 9.60
CA ASN A 136 34.14 -45.55 10.45
C ASN A 136 33.96 -47.07 10.24
N ASN A 137 34.93 -47.78 9.66
CA ASN A 137 34.83 -49.24 9.50
C ASN A 137 36.11 -50.05 9.79
N GLN A 138 36.95 -49.60 10.73
CA GLN A 138 38.17 -50.32 11.14
C GLN A 138 38.40 -50.42 12.67
N SER A 139 37.42 -50.14 13.54
CA SER A 139 37.64 -50.25 15.01
C SER A 139 36.54 -50.90 15.84
N GLN A 140 35.64 -51.70 15.25
CA GLN A 140 34.66 -52.52 15.99
C GLN A 140 34.82 -54.04 15.76
N ARG A 141 36.06 -54.52 15.58
CA ARG A 141 36.41 -55.94 15.71
C ARG A 141 37.74 -56.13 16.46
N LYS A 142 37.72 -55.87 17.77
CA LYS A 142 38.61 -56.49 18.80
C LYS A 142 38.29 -55.95 20.20
N LEU A 143 37.33 -56.56 20.89
CA LEU A 143 37.37 -56.97 22.31
C LEU A 143 35.96 -57.40 22.75
N ALA A 144 35.91 -58.52 23.50
CA ALA A 144 34.76 -59.26 24.02
C ALA A 144 34.06 -60.19 23.01
#